data_AF-A0A2J8B9Z4-F1
#
_entry.id   AF-A0A2J8B9Z4-F1
#
_cell.length_a   1.000
_cell.length_b   1.000
_cell.length_c   1.000
_cell.angle_alpha   90.00
_cell.angle_beta   90.00
_cell.angle_gamma   90.00
#
_symmetry.space_group_name_H-M   'P 1'
#
loop_
_entity.id
_entity.type
_entity.pdbx_description
1 polymer ?
#
loop_
_entity_poly.entity_id
_entity_poly.type
_entity_poly.pdbx_seq_one_letter_code
_entity_poly.pdbx_strand_id
1 'polypeptide(L)'
;MRSSLDITIFKNGDINICKGSMYNILWEDYVFYRDCANHAWRKGNKHDDFLASRYERAAWVTLVYFFDSIIEQWLLTLMAEEPILSASRWQKCLFILQSQYAQEDINQYDFSRLQQQVMQWEKQKIMLLEQVSWETLEEMEEVIDSFFSFIEQQGTLYRFPIETKETKSVVEKISSLFHRRDNI
;
A
#
# COMPACT_ATOMS: atom_id res chain seq x y z
N MET A 1 -2.94 -4.11 -19.68
CA MET A 1 -2.15 -3.94 -18.44
C MET A 1 -0.91 -4.83 -18.51
N ARG A 2 0.29 -4.25 -18.53
CA ARG A 2 1.53 -5.03 -18.36
C ARG A 2 1.71 -5.27 -16.87
N SER A 3 1.69 -6.52 -16.42
CA SER A 3 2.15 -6.85 -15.07
C SER A 3 3.65 -6.59 -15.00
N SER A 4 4.10 -5.70 -14.11
CA SER A 4 5.50 -5.60 -13.71
C SER A 4 5.87 -6.92 -13.04
N LEU A 5 6.59 -7.77 -13.75
CA LEU A 5 7.26 -8.94 -13.19
C LEU A 5 8.65 -8.46 -12.79
N ASP A 6 8.94 -8.42 -11.50
CA ASP A 6 10.29 -8.23 -10.99
C ASP A 6 11.01 -9.58 -11.04
N ILE A 7 12.02 -9.64 -11.89
CA ILE A 7 12.82 -10.83 -12.10
C ILE A 7 14.18 -10.59 -11.44
N THR A 8 14.44 -11.28 -10.34
CA THR A 8 15.77 -11.31 -9.69
C THR A 8 16.50 -12.58 -10.10
N ILE A 9 17.69 -12.44 -10.68
CA ILE A 9 18.57 -13.57 -11.05
C ILE A 9 19.74 -13.60 -10.06
N PHE A 10 19.86 -14.70 -9.31
CA PHE A 10 20.94 -14.91 -8.36
C PHE A 10 22.18 -15.47 -9.04
N LYS A 11 23.35 -15.27 -8.41
CA LYS A 11 24.66 -15.72 -8.95
C LYS A 11 24.78 -17.23 -9.13
N ASN A 12 23.94 -18.01 -8.45
CA ASN A 12 23.87 -19.47 -8.57
C ASN A 12 22.92 -19.94 -9.69
N GLY A 13 22.32 -19.02 -10.45
CA GLY A 13 21.37 -19.35 -11.52
C GLY A 13 19.91 -19.40 -11.08
N ASP A 14 19.61 -19.27 -9.78
CA ASP A 14 18.24 -19.22 -9.31
C ASP A 14 17.54 -17.95 -9.81
N ILE A 15 16.29 -18.08 -10.23
CA ILE A 15 15.47 -16.98 -10.69
C ILE A 15 14.28 -16.85 -9.74
N ASN A 16 14.15 -15.70 -9.08
CA ASN A 16 12.95 -15.33 -8.36
C ASN A 16 12.11 -14.40 -9.23
N ILE A 17 10.91 -14.84 -9.60
CA ILE A 17 9.93 -14.03 -10.33
C ILE A 17 8.94 -13.51 -9.31
N CYS A 18 9.23 -12.35 -8.74
CA CYS A 18 8.28 -11.64 -7.90
C CYS A 18 7.31 -10.88 -8.81
N LYS A 19 6.02 -11.20 -8.76
CA LYS A 19 4.99 -10.35 -9.37
C LYS A 19 4.67 -9.23 -8.39
N GLY A 20 5.62 -8.33 -8.15
CA GLY A 20 5.37 -7.11 -7.40
C GLY A 20 4.40 -6.24 -8.18
N SER A 21 3.10 -6.25 -7.84
CA SER A 21 2.24 -5.14 -8.25
C SER A 21 2.83 -3.85 -7.68
N MET A 22 2.62 -2.71 -8.33
CA MET A 22 3.05 -1.41 -7.80
C MET A 22 2.64 -1.22 -6.32
N TYR A 23 1.49 -1.77 -5.92
CA TYR A 23 1.03 -1.81 -4.53
C TYR A 23 1.96 -2.57 -3.57
N ASN A 24 2.52 -3.71 -4.00
CA ASN A 24 3.49 -4.48 -3.21
C ASN A 24 4.78 -3.70 -3.08
N ILE A 25 5.26 -3.09 -4.17
CA ILE A 25 6.48 -2.28 -4.17
C ILE A 25 6.33 -1.10 -3.20
N LEU A 26 5.19 -0.39 -3.26
CA LEU A 26 4.91 0.70 -2.32
C LEU A 26 4.83 0.23 -0.86
N TRP A 27 4.24 -0.94 -0.60
CA TRP A 27 4.23 -1.52 0.74
C TRP A 27 5.65 -1.91 1.22
N GLU A 28 6.44 -2.54 0.37
CA GLU A 28 7.83 -2.92 0.67
C GLU A 28 8.72 -1.70 0.90
N ASP A 29 8.58 -0.66 0.09
CA ASP A 29 9.27 0.63 0.25
C ASP A 29 8.87 1.29 1.59
N TYR A 30 7.60 1.24 1.95
CA TYR A 30 7.12 1.73 3.25
C TYR A 30 7.80 0.98 4.40
N VAL A 31 7.75 -0.35 4.40
CA VAL A 31 8.37 -1.20 5.42
C VAL A 31 9.88 -0.94 5.50
N PHE A 32 10.56 -0.85 4.34
CA PHE A 32 11.98 -0.56 4.28
C PHE A 32 12.34 0.76 4.96
N TYR A 33 11.63 1.84 4.64
CA TYR A 33 11.92 3.15 5.25
C TYR A 33 11.57 3.19 6.73
N ARG A 34 10.47 2.54 7.14
CA ARG A 34 10.09 2.41 8.54
C ARG A 34 11.18 1.68 9.35
N ASP A 35 11.71 0.58 8.82
CA ASP A 35 12.77 -0.19 9.47
C ASP A 35 14.11 0.58 9.50
N CYS A 36 14.43 1.34 8.46
CA CYS A 36 15.58 2.24 8.45
C CYS A 36 15.47 3.34 9.50
N ALA A 37 14.29 3.93 9.68
CA ALA A 37 14.03 4.93 10.73
C ALA A 37 14.28 4.33 12.11
N ASN A 38 13.67 3.17 12.39
CA ASN A 38 13.87 2.43 13.64
C ASN A 38 15.34 2.12 13.92
N HIS A 39 16.06 1.64 12.91
CA HIS A 39 17.48 1.33 13.05
C HIS A 39 18.32 2.58 13.33
N ALA A 40 18.01 3.70 12.68
CA ALA A 40 18.68 4.97 12.91
C ALA A 40 18.42 5.50 14.33
N TRP A 41 17.17 5.49 14.80
CA TRP A 41 16.82 5.87 16.18
C TRP A 41 17.56 5.03 17.24
N ARG A 42 17.68 3.72 17.01
CA ARG A 42 18.41 2.82 17.93
C ARG A 42 19.90 3.13 18.07
N LYS A 43 20.52 3.80 17.10
CA LYS A 43 21.94 4.20 17.19
C LYS A 43 22.15 5.43 18.07
N GLY A 44 21.11 6.25 18.29
CA GLY A 44 21.07 7.28 19.32
C GLY A 44 22.14 8.38 19.23
N ASN A 45 22.60 8.73 18.03
CA ASN A 45 23.50 9.87 17.81
C ASN A 45 22.84 10.95 16.94
N LYS A 46 23.25 12.21 17.12
CA LYS A 46 22.63 13.38 16.45
C LYS A 46 22.59 13.30 14.92
N HIS A 47 23.56 12.65 14.30
CA HIS A 47 23.57 12.44 12.85
C HIS A 47 22.49 11.44 12.42
N ASP A 48 22.32 10.38 13.21
CA ASP A 48 21.34 9.34 12.97
C ASP A 48 19.92 9.80 13.34
N ASP A 49 19.74 10.75 14.27
CA ASP A 49 18.43 11.39 14.51
C ASP A 49 17.91 12.11 13.24
N PHE A 50 18.79 12.86 12.56
CA PHE A 50 18.44 13.52 11.30
C PHE A 50 18.08 12.50 10.19
N LEU A 51 18.84 11.41 10.11
CA LEU A 51 18.54 10.32 9.17
C LEU A 51 17.24 9.62 9.51
N ALA A 52 16.97 9.37 10.80
CA ALA A 52 15.74 8.74 11.26
C ALA A 52 14.53 9.55 10.83
N SER A 53 14.50 10.86 11.10
CA SER A 53 13.40 11.72 10.63
C SER A 53 13.29 11.79 9.11
N ARG A 54 14.39 11.64 8.37
CA ARG A 54 14.32 11.56 6.90
C ARG A 54 13.66 10.26 6.44
N TYR A 55 13.96 9.15 7.10
CA TYR A 55 13.34 7.87 6.82
C TYR A 55 11.87 7.84 7.26
N GLU A 56 11.49 8.45 8.38
CA GLU A 56 10.10 8.60 8.80
C GLU A 56 9.27 9.36 7.77
N ARG A 57 9.79 10.48 7.25
CA ARG A 57 9.15 11.23 6.16
C ARG A 57 9.00 10.40 4.89
N ALA A 58 10.03 9.63 4.53
CA ALA A 58 9.98 8.76 3.36
C ALA A 58 8.93 7.66 3.53
N ALA A 59 8.90 7.01 4.69
CA ALA A 59 7.91 6.01 5.05
C ALA A 59 6.49 6.60 4.99
N TRP A 60 6.27 7.78 5.56
CA TRP A 60 4.99 8.48 5.48
C TRP A 60 4.55 8.68 4.02
N VAL A 61 5.43 9.27 3.19
CA VAL A 61 5.11 9.51 1.78
C VAL A 61 4.74 8.19 1.08
N THR A 62 5.53 7.13 1.27
CA THR A 62 5.23 5.86 0.61
C THR A 62 3.94 5.23 1.11
N LEU A 63 3.67 5.24 2.42
CA LEU A 63 2.43 4.71 3.00
C LEU A 63 1.20 5.38 2.41
N VAL A 64 1.27 6.70 2.22
CA VAL A 64 0.12 7.42 1.70
C VAL A 64 -0.03 7.28 0.17
N TYR A 65 1.06 7.10 -0.57
CA TYR A 65 1.00 6.72 -1.99
C TYR A 65 0.46 5.29 -2.17
N PHE A 66 0.82 4.36 -1.28
CA PHE A 66 0.24 3.04 -1.21
C PHE A 66 -1.27 3.16 -1.02
N PHE A 67 -1.70 3.92 -0.01
CA PHE A 67 -3.12 4.17 0.25
C PHE A 67 -3.88 4.70 -0.98
N ASP A 68 -3.40 5.80 -1.56
CA ASP A 68 -4.02 6.41 -2.74
C ASP A 68 -4.14 5.41 -3.90
N SER A 69 -3.09 4.63 -4.13
CA SER A 69 -3.05 3.65 -5.22
C SER A 69 -4.09 2.53 -5.05
N ILE A 70 -4.31 2.07 -3.81
CA ILE A 70 -5.35 1.07 -3.50
C ILE A 70 -6.75 1.67 -3.69
N ILE A 71 -6.98 2.87 -3.17
CA ILE A 71 -8.27 3.56 -3.31
C ILE A 71 -8.61 3.75 -4.79
N GLU A 72 -7.66 4.22 -5.60
CA GLU A 72 -7.87 4.38 -7.05
C GLU A 72 -8.17 3.05 -7.75
N GLN A 73 -7.44 1.99 -7.41
CA GLN A 73 -7.71 0.65 -7.94
C GLN A 73 -9.13 0.18 -7.60
N TRP A 74 -9.57 0.37 -6.36
CA TRP A 74 -10.90 -0.01 -5.92
C TRP A 74 -11.98 0.80 -6.62
N LEU A 75 -11.83 2.11 -6.75
CA LEU A 75 -12.76 2.95 -7.51
C LEU A 75 -12.89 2.48 -8.97
N LEU A 76 -11.79 2.15 -9.63
CA LEU A 76 -11.81 1.62 -10.99
C LEU A 76 -12.52 0.25 -11.07
N THR A 77 -12.32 -0.61 -10.06
CA THR A 77 -12.99 -1.92 -9.96
C THR A 77 -14.50 -1.76 -9.79
N LEU A 78 -14.91 -0.74 -9.05
CA LEU A 78 -16.31 -0.36 -8.83
C LEU A 78 -16.91 0.45 -9.99
N MET A 79 -16.14 0.67 -11.07
CA MET A 79 -16.56 1.48 -12.21
C MET A 79 -17.01 2.90 -11.80
N ALA A 80 -16.35 3.48 -10.80
CA ALA A 80 -16.62 4.85 -10.37
C ALA A 80 -16.40 5.83 -11.53
N GLU A 81 -17.37 6.71 -11.75
CA GLU A 81 -17.30 7.74 -12.79
C GLU A 81 -16.72 9.06 -12.23
N GLU A 82 -16.31 9.96 -13.12
CA GLU A 82 -16.20 11.37 -12.73
C GLU A 82 -17.58 11.86 -12.27
N PRO A 83 -17.73 12.49 -11.09
CA PRO A 83 -16.73 13.29 -10.35
C PRO A 83 -16.03 12.58 -9.17
N ILE A 84 -16.30 11.29 -8.91
CA ILE A 84 -15.74 10.61 -7.74
C ILE A 84 -14.22 10.41 -7.87
N LEU A 85 -13.74 10.13 -9.08
CA LEU A 85 -12.31 9.97 -9.36
C LEU A 85 -11.51 11.26 -9.08
N SER A 86 -12.12 12.43 -9.25
CA SER A 86 -11.54 13.75 -8.94
C SER A 86 -11.88 14.30 -7.56
N ALA A 87 -12.67 13.56 -6.76
CA ALA A 87 -13.09 13.99 -5.43
C ALA A 87 -11.94 13.94 -4.40
N SER A 88 -12.18 14.54 -3.22
CA SER A 88 -11.25 14.44 -2.09
C SER A 88 -11.06 12.98 -1.66
N ARG A 89 -9.93 12.68 -1.01
CA ARG A 89 -9.64 11.30 -0.58
C ARG A 89 -10.71 10.73 0.34
N TRP A 90 -11.26 11.57 1.23
CA TRP A 90 -12.33 11.13 2.11
C TRP A 90 -13.63 10.80 1.34
N GLN A 91 -13.98 11.61 0.34
CA GLN A 91 -15.16 11.33 -0.50
C GLN A 91 -14.98 10.03 -1.30
N LYS A 92 -13.77 9.73 -1.76
CA LYS A 92 -13.43 8.44 -2.39
C LYS A 92 -13.64 7.27 -1.42
N CYS A 93 -13.17 7.39 -0.18
CA CYS A 93 -13.38 6.36 0.85
C CYS A 93 -14.86 6.14 1.15
N LEU A 94 -15.64 7.22 1.29
CA LEU A 94 -17.08 7.16 1.51
C LEU A 94 -17.81 6.45 0.36
N PHE A 95 -17.45 6.76 -0.89
CA PHE A 95 -18.03 6.08 -2.05
C PHE A 95 -17.76 4.56 -2.00
N ILE A 96 -16.53 4.16 -1.68
CA ILE A 96 -16.16 2.74 -1.56
C ILE A 96 -17.00 2.08 -0.45
N LEU A 97 -17.09 2.68 0.74
CA LEU A 97 -17.91 2.17 1.84
C LEU A 97 -19.37 1.96 1.42
N GLN A 98 -19.97 3.00 0.83
CA GLN A 98 -21.38 2.98 0.41
C GLN A 98 -21.65 2.02 -0.76
N SER A 99 -20.63 1.69 -1.56
CA SER A 99 -20.75 0.71 -2.63
C SER A 99 -20.71 -0.73 -2.14
N GLN A 100 -20.08 -0.99 -0.98
CA GLN A 100 -19.83 -2.34 -0.47
C GLN A 100 -20.70 -2.71 0.73
N TYR A 101 -21.16 -1.74 1.50
CA TYR A 101 -21.85 -1.95 2.78
C TYR A 101 -23.15 -1.16 2.87
N ALA A 102 -24.10 -1.72 3.63
CA ALA A 102 -25.29 -0.99 4.05
C ALA A 102 -24.92 0.09 5.09
N GLN A 103 -25.71 1.16 5.16
CA GLN A 103 -25.42 2.29 6.05
C GLN A 103 -25.41 1.86 7.53
N GLU A 104 -26.22 0.87 7.90
CA GLU A 104 -26.29 0.31 9.25
C GLU A 104 -24.99 -0.38 9.67
N ASP A 105 -24.28 -1.02 8.73
CA ASP A 105 -23.00 -1.68 8.99
C ASP A 105 -21.88 -0.64 9.09
N ILE A 106 -21.90 0.37 8.23
CA ILE A 106 -20.94 1.48 8.28
C ILE A 106 -21.02 2.22 9.62
N ASN A 107 -22.23 2.47 10.12
CA ASN A 107 -22.45 3.20 11.37
C ASN A 107 -21.95 2.47 12.63
N GLN A 108 -21.64 1.17 12.54
CA GLN A 108 -21.07 0.41 13.65
C GLN A 108 -19.56 0.67 13.83
N TYR A 109 -18.92 1.30 12.84
CA TYR A 109 -17.48 1.55 12.83
C TYR A 109 -17.18 3.05 12.88
N ASP A 110 -16.21 3.43 13.70
CA ASP A 110 -15.75 4.82 13.81
C ASP A 110 -14.61 5.09 12.82
N PHE A 111 -14.92 5.78 11.72
CA PHE A 111 -13.94 6.22 10.72
C PHE A 111 -13.43 7.65 10.95
N SER A 112 -13.74 8.28 12.08
CA SER A 112 -13.36 9.67 12.35
C SER A 112 -11.85 9.91 12.31
N ARG A 113 -11.05 8.95 12.80
CA ARG A 113 -9.59 9.01 12.75
C ARG A 113 -9.06 8.99 11.31
N LEU A 114 -9.53 8.05 10.49
CA LEU A 114 -9.17 7.99 9.07
C LEU A 114 -9.54 9.29 8.36
N GLN A 115 -10.77 9.77 8.57
CA GLN A 115 -11.24 11.02 8.00
C GLN A 115 -10.31 12.18 8.37
N GLN A 116 -9.95 12.32 9.65
CA GLN A 116 -9.08 13.39 10.13
C GLN A 116 -7.70 13.33 9.48
N GLN A 117 -7.04 12.16 9.50
CA GLN A 117 -5.68 12.01 8.97
C GLN A 117 -5.62 12.26 7.46
N VAL A 118 -6.55 11.68 6.71
CA VAL A 118 -6.62 11.83 5.25
C VAL A 118 -6.91 13.29 4.85
N MET A 119 -7.83 13.97 5.55
CA MET A 119 -8.13 15.38 5.31
C MET A 119 -6.97 16.31 5.71
N GLN A 120 -6.27 16.00 6.80
CA GLN A 120 -5.11 16.78 7.24
C GLN A 120 -3.98 16.70 6.23
N TRP A 121 -3.68 15.49 5.75
CA TRP A 121 -2.67 15.29 4.72
C TRP A 121 -3.00 16.05 3.42
N GLU A 122 -4.26 16.01 2.97
CA GLU A 122 -4.70 16.71 1.77
C GLU A 122 -4.55 18.24 1.87
N LYS A 123 -4.78 18.81 3.06
CA LYS A 123 -4.72 20.26 3.30
C LYS A 123 -3.33 20.79 3.69
N GLN A 124 -2.52 20.01 4.40
CA GLN A 124 -1.32 20.48 5.10
C GLN A 124 -0.09 19.58 4.88
N LYS A 125 0.08 19.05 3.67
CA LYS A 125 1.15 18.09 3.34
C LYS A 125 2.55 18.47 3.85
N ILE A 126 3.03 19.69 3.59
CA ILE A 126 4.40 20.09 3.95
C ILE A 126 4.58 20.15 5.47
N MET A 127 3.67 20.84 6.15
CA MET A 127 3.71 20.98 7.61
C MET A 127 3.60 19.62 8.30
N LEU A 128 2.78 18.71 7.77
CA LEU A 128 2.66 17.36 8.30
C LEU A 128 3.99 16.60 8.15
N LEU A 129 4.65 16.67 6.98
CA LEU A 129 5.94 16.03 6.77
C LEU A 129 7.05 16.57 7.68
N GLU A 130 7.01 17.85 8.05
CA GLU A 130 7.95 18.41 9.03
C GLU A 130 7.75 17.86 10.45
N GLN A 131 6.56 17.33 10.74
CA GLN A 131 6.14 16.89 12.08
C GLN A 131 6.00 15.38 12.21
N VAL A 132 6.21 14.61 11.14
CA VAL A 132 6.13 13.14 11.20
C VAL A 132 7.11 12.62 12.24
N SER A 133 6.58 11.84 13.17
CA SER A 133 7.32 11.01 14.11
C SER A 133 6.90 9.55 13.95
N TRP A 134 7.66 8.65 14.60
CA TRP A 134 7.32 7.24 14.72
C TRP A 134 5.85 7.01 15.14
N GLU A 135 5.39 7.70 16.18
CA GLU A 135 4.04 7.54 16.72
C GLU A 135 2.97 7.92 15.69
N THR A 136 3.17 9.04 14.99
CA THR A 136 2.22 9.46 13.94
C THR A 136 2.20 8.47 12.77
N LEU A 137 3.36 7.90 12.42
CA LEU A 137 3.48 6.93 11.33
C LEU A 137 2.78 5.61 11.68
N GLU A 138 2.97 5.12 12.91
CA GLU A 138 2.32 3.92 13.44
C GLU A 138 0.81 4.09 13.52
N GLU A 139 0.34 5.26 13.98
CA GLU A 139 -1.09 5.58 14.02
C GLU A 139 -1.72 5.62 12.62
N MET A 140 -1.01 6.20 11.63
CA MET A 140 -1.48 6.22 10.24
C MET A 140 -1.53 4.81 9.63
N GLU A 141 -0.52 3.98 9.89
CA GLU A 141 -0.47 2.58 9.45
C GLU A 141 -1.69 1.81 10.00
N GLU A 142 -1.94 1.89 11.31
CA GLU A 142 -3.04 1.21 11.98
C GLU A 142 -4.41 1.63 11.42
N VAL A 143 -4.60 2.93 11.22
CA VAL A 143 -5.86 3.49 10.72
C VAL A 143 -6.12 3.09 9.26
N ILE A 144 -5.09 3.10 8.40
CA ILE A 144 -5.19 2.61 7.02
C ILE A 144 -5.46 1.10 7.00
N ASP A 145 -4.71 0.32 7.78
CA ASP A 145 -4.85 -1.14 7.83
C ASP A 145 -6.24 -1.55 8.32
N SER A 146 -6.75 -0.89 9.35
CA SER A 146 -8.10 -1.11 9.86
C SER A 146 -9.17 -0.84 8.80
N PHE A 147 -9.02 0.25 8.03
CA PHE A 147 -9.93 0.56 6.94
C PHE A 147 -9.88 -0.48 5.82
N PHE A 148 -8.68 -0.87 5.39
CA PHE A 148 -8.53 -1.88 4.35
C PHE A 148 -9.09 -3.23 4.79
N SER A 149 -8.73 -3.67 6.00
CA SER A 149 -9.25 -4.90 6.58
C SER A 149 -10.76 -4.87 6.72
N PHE A 150 -11.36 -3.71 7.02
CA PHE A 150 -12.81 -3.55 7.00
C PHE A 150 -13.37 -3.77 5.59
N ILE A 151 -12.86 -3.07 4.56
CA ILE A 151 -13.37 -3.21 3.18
C ILE A 151 -13.22 -4.63 2.63
N GLU A 152 -12.12 -5.31 2.97
CA GLU A 152 -11.80 -6.65 2.47
C GLU A 152 -12.77 -7.75 2.98
N GLN A 153 -13.59 -7.50 4.01
CA GLN A 153 -14.52 -8.49 4.56
C GLN A 153 -15.63 -8.93 3.58
N GLN A 154 -16.07 -8.07 2.66
CA GLN A 154 -17.08 -8.42 1.65
C GLN A 154 -16.51 -9.26 0.48
N GLY A 155 -15.18 -9.38 0.39
CA GLY A 155 -14.50 -10.30 -0.53
C GLY A 155 -14.48 -9.90 -2.01
N THR A 156 -14.81 -8.66 -2.35
CA THR A 156 -14.84 -8.12 -3.74
C THR A 156 -13.66 -7.21 -4.04
N LEU A 157 -13.14 -6.51 -3.04
CA LEU A 157 -12.03 -5.57 -3.13
C LEU A 157 -10.89 -6.04 -2.25
N TYR A 158 -9.67 -6.04 -2.80
CA TYR A 158 -8.46 -6.47 -2.10
C TYR A 158 -7.34 -5.48 -2.37
N ARG A 159 -6.58 -5.13 -1.33
CA ARG A 159 -5.42 -4.23 -1.45
C ARG A 159 -4.27 -4.89 -2.20
N PHE A 160 -4.17 -6.21 -2.10
CA PHE A 160 -3.25 -7.02 -2.89
C PHE A 160 -4.06 -7.95 -3.80
N PRO A 161 -3.95 -7.82 -5.13
CA PRO A 161 -4.72 -8.65 -6.05
C PRO A 161 -4.45 -10.15 -5.82
N ILE A 162 -5.51 -10.92 -5.59
CA ILE A 162 -5.41 -12.38 -5.45
C ILE A 162 -5.07 -12.98 -6.83
N GLU A 163 -4.07 -13.85 -6.87
CA GLU A 163 -3.69 -14.54 -8.10
C GLU A 163 -4.87 -15.36 -8.66
N THR A 164 -5.33 -15.00 -9.86
CA THR A 164 -6.28 -15.83 -10.59
C THR A 164 -5.64 -17.16 -11.00
N LYS A 165 -6.43 -18.24 -11.13
CA LYS A 165 -5.95 -19.55 -11.62
C LYS A 165 -5.20 -19.44 -12.96
N GLU A 166 -5.63 -18.51 -13.81
CA GLU A 166 -4.98 -18.22 -15.10
C GLU A 166 -3.59 -17.61 -14.93
N THR A 167 -3.44 -16.70 -13.97
CA THR A 167 -2.14 -16.10 -13.63
C THR A 167 -1.17 -17.14 -13.09
N LYS A 168 -1.63 -18.01 -12.17
CA LYS A 168 -0.82 -19.13 -11.65
C LYS A 168 -0.35 -20.04 -12.78
N SER A 169 -1.25 -20.41 -13.69
CA SER A 169 -0.91 -21.25 -14.84
C SER A 169 0.15 -20.63 -15.75
N VAL A 170 0.11 -19.31 -15.97
CA VAL A 170 1.11 -18.61 -16.77
C VAL A 170 2.47 -18.57 -16.07
N VAL A 171 2.51 -18.26 -14.77
CA VAL A 171 3.75 -18.23 -13.97
C VAL A 171 4.37 -19.63 -13.91
N GLU A 172 3.58 -20.67 -13.69
CA GLU A 172 4.03 -22.07 -13.70
C GLU A 172 4.60 -22.47 -15.07
N LYS A 173 3.93 -22.09 -16.17
CA LYS A 173 4.42 -22.35 -17.54
C LYS A 173 5.76 -21.64 -17.79
N ILE A 174 5.88 -20.37 -17.42
CA ILE A 174 7.13 -19.61 -17.60
C ILE A 174 8.25 -20.23 -16.76
N SER A 175 7.98 -20.55 -15.49
CA SER A 175 8.96 -21.19 -14.60
C SER A 175 9.43 -22.54 -15.15
N SER A 176 8.52 -23.35 -15.70
CA SER A 176 8.83 -24.65 -16.29
C SER A 176 9.68 -24.58 -17.57
N LEU A 177 9.58 -23.48 -18.34
CA LEU A 177 10.40 -23.28 -19.54
C LEU A 177 11.87 -23.03 -19.20
N PHE A 178 12.14 -22.45 -18.04
CA PHE A 178 13.51 -22.18 -17.58
C PHE A 178 14.13 -23.36 -16.84
N HIS A 179 13.34 -24.14 -16.07
CA HIS A 179 13.83 -25.39 -15.44
C HIS A 179 14.18 -26.49 -16.46
N ARG A 180 13.74 -26.38 -17.72
CA ARG A 180 14.13 -27.30 -18.80
C ARG A 180 15.53 -27.05 -19.37
N ARG A 181 16.19 -25.93 -19.03
CA ARG A 181 17.52 -25.61 -19.57
C ARG A 181 18.68 -26.22 -18.76
N ASP A 182 18.44 -26.73 -17.56
CA ASP A 182 19.49 -27.33 -16.72
C ASP A 182 19.70 -28.84 -16.97
N ASN A 183 19.05 -29.40 -18.00
CA ASN A 183 19.14 -30.83 -18.36
C ASN A 183 19.65 -31.08 -19.80
N ILE A 184 20.47 -30.18 -20.35
CA ILE A 184 21.21 -30.40 -21.61
C ILE A 184 22.71 -30.24 -21.36
#